data_AF-A0A0J7JVH5-F1
#
_entry.id   AF-A0A0J7JVH5-F1
#
_cell.length_a   1.000
_cell.length_b   1.000
_cell.length_c   1.000
_cell.angle_alpha   90.00
_cell.angle_beta   90.00
_cell.angle_gamma   90.00
#
_symmetry.space_group_name_H-M   'P 1'
#
loop_
_entity.id
_entity.type
_entity.pdbx_description
1 polymer ?
#
loop_
_entity_poly.entity_id
_entity_poly.type
_entity_poly.pdbx_seq_one_letter_code
_entity_poly.pdbx_strand_id
1 'polypeptide(L)'
;FHKEIGIDDKEKAILEEICLFLVFVYIPYWYDCTNGIHALKNDKTFIEDIWKFGTIYKTVGDAALKKFKNHLWYMGYHLSALGFYDERIGLEDKREMVRKLMREDHNQNDDSKRVRNGEDLDLPLHKKLGMLRFEDFINKSTLEFFKIMRIETSFFECDPEQWNENEDFLKSRDKIRYLQVVNDAAERALSSIKCIKLKKEEYIQDSVISKSFSKINK
;
A
#
# COMPACT_ATOMS: atom_id res chain seq x y z
N PHE A 1 37.03 -6.22 -2.33
CA PHE A 1 35.58 -6.15 -2.03
C PHE A 1 35.22 -6.46 -0.58
N HIS A 2 35.34 -7.70 -0.06
CA HIS A 2 34.93 -8.02 1.33
C HIS A 2 35.65 -7.24 2.44
N LYS A 3 36.91 -6.85 2.22
CA LYS A 3 37.75 -6.19 3.23
C LYS A 3 37.61 -4.66 3.27
N GLU A 4 36.96 -4.07 2.28
CA GLU A 4 36.91 -2.60 2.10
C GLU A 4 35.62 -1.95 2.64
N ILE A 5 34.56 -2.73 2.86
CA ILE A 5 33.25 -2.19 3.28
C ILE A 5 32.98 -2.41 4.78
N GLY A 6 33.80 -3.20 5.48
CA GLY A 6 33.68 -3.39 6.94
C GLY A 6 32.38 -4.06 7.39
N ILE A 7 31.70 -4.78 6.49
CA ILE A 7 30.40 -5.42 6.75
C ILE A 7 30.60 -6.73 7.53
N ASP A 8 29.95 -6.85 8.68
CA ASP A 8 30.00 -8.07 9.50
C ASP A 8 29.09 -9.19 8.95
N ASP A 9 29.22 -10.41 9.46
CA ASP A 9 28.46 -11.55 8.93
C ASP A 9 26.94 -11.45 9.18
N LYS A 10 26.52 -10.71 10.21
CA LYS A 10 25.11 -10.45 10.50
C LYS A 10 24.53 -9.45 9.49
N GLU A 11 25.28 -8.42 9.15
CA GLU A 11 24.90 -7.45 8.12
C GLU A 11 24.83 -8.11 6.73
N LYS A 12 25.72 -9.07 6.43
CA LYS A 12 25.64 -9.87 5.19
C LYS A 12 24.35 -10.71 5.13
N ALA A 13 24.00 -11.38 6.22
CA ALA A 13 22.77 -12.17 6.28
C ALA A 13 21.53 -11.30 6.06
N ILE A 14 21.47 -10.12 6.70
CA ILE A 14 20.37 -9.17 6.48
C ILE A 14 20.35 -8.66 5.03
N LEU A 15 21.51 -8.41 4.43
CA LEU A 15 21.59 -7.99 3.03
C LEU A 15 21.06 -9.07 2.08
N GLU A 16 21.36 -10.34 2.35
CA GLU A 16 20.80 -11.47 1.61
C GLU A 16 19.27 -11.51 1.73
N GLU A 17 18.72 -11.37 2.94
CA GLU A 17 17.26 -11.29 3.15
C GLU A 17 16.63 -10.11 2.40
N ILE A 18 17.28 -8.95 2.37
CA ILE A 18 16.82 -7.78 1.61
C ILE A 18 16.82 -8.07 0.11
N CYS A 19 17.86 -8.72 -0.42
CA CYS A 19 17.92 -9.11 -1.82
C CYS A 19 16.79 -10.07 -2.19
N LEU A 20 16.52 -11.07 -1.34
CA LEU A 20 15.40 -12.00 -1.52
C LEU A 20 14.05 -11.26 -1.49
N PHE A 21 13.87 -10.35 -0.52
CA PHE A 21 12.68 -9.51 -0.46
C PHE A 21 12.47 -8.68 -1.73
N LEU A 22 13.54 -8.05 -2.24
CA LEU A 22 13.46 -7.23 -3.45
C LEU A 22 13.04 -8.05 -4.66
N VAL A 23 13.70 -9.20 -4.88
CA VAL A 23 13.47 -10.04 -6.07
C VAL A 23 12.12 -10.75 -6.02
N PHE A 24 11.77 -11.36 -4.88
CA PHE A 24 10.58 -12.22 -4.79
C PHE A 24 9.33 -11.49 -4.35
N VAL A 25 9.45 -10.34 -3.67
CA VAL A 25 8.30 -9.61 -3.15
C VAL A 25 8.18 -8.26 -3.82
N TYR A 26 9.17 -7.36 -3.74
CA TYR A 26 8.97 -5.96 -4.15
C TYR A 26 8.90 -5.72 -5.67
N ILE A 27 9.87 -6.23 -6.43
CA ILE A 27 10.01 -5.96 -7.88
C ILE A 27 8.76 -6.37 -8.69
N PRO A 28 8.13 -7.54 -8.46
CA PRO A 28 6.92 -7.93 -9.19
C PRO A 28 5.80 -6.88 -9.12
N TYR A 29 5.52 -6.34 -7.93
CA TYR A 29 4.47 -5.32 -7.74
C TYR A 29 4.90 -3.94 -8.22
N TRP A 30 6.19 -3.61 -8.13
CA TRP A 30 6.71 -2.38 -8.71
C TRP A 30 6.56 -2.37 -10.23
N TYR A 31 6.76 -3.50 -10.90
CA TYR A 31 6.59 -3.60 -12.35
C TYR A 31 5.12 -3.44 -12.77
N ASP A 32 4.18 -3.98 -12.00
CA ASP A 32 2.73 -3.93 -12.29
C ASP A 32 2.03 -2.66 -11.75
N CYS A 33 2.77 -1.69 -11.18
CA CYS A 33 2.17 -0.49 -10.57
C CYS A 33 1.67 0.56 -11.58
N THR A 34 1.84 0.32 -12.88
CA THR A 34 1.48 1.29 -13.94
C THR A 34 -0.02 1.34 -14.25
N ASN A 35 -0.79 0.37 -13.78
CA ASN A 35 -2.23 0.31 -13.97
C ASN A 35 -2.96 0.67 -12.66
N GLY A 36 -3.60 1.84 -12.63
CA GLY A 36 -4.35 2.32 -11.47
C GLY A 36 -5.56 1.46 -11.10
N ILE A 37 -6.24 0.86 -12.08
CA ILE A 37 -7.36 -0.05 -11.83
C ILE A 37 -6.87 -1.24 -10.99
N HIS A 38 -5.65 -1.70 -11.27
CA HIS A 38 -5.05 -2.84 -10.60
C HIS A 38 -4.49 -2.52 -9.21
N ALA A 39 -4.37 -1.24 -8.85
CA ALA A 39 -3.62 -0.81 -7.68
C ALA A 39 -4.15 -1.39 -6.36
N LEU A 40 -5.47 -1.39 -6.13
CA LEU A 40 -6.05 -1.91 -4.88
C LEU A 40 -5.70 -3.38 -4.65
N LYS A 41 -5.88 -4.21 -5.67
CA LYS A 41 -5.55 -5.64 -5.58
C LYS A 41 -4.04 -5.85 -5.46
N ASN A 42 -3.25 -5.12 -6.24
CA ASN A 42 -1.79 -5.23 -6.19
C ASN A 42 -1.26 -4.87 -4.79
N ASP A 43 -1.69 -3.75 -4.22
CA ASP A 43 -1.24 -3.29 -2.91
C ASP A 43 -1.73 -4.22 -1.79
N LYS A 44 -2.97 -4.75 -1.86
CA LYS A 44 -3.47 -5.77 -0.92
C LYS A 44 -2.63 -7.05 -0.97
N THR A 45 -2.45 -7.63 -2.16
CA THR A 45 -1.68 -8.88 -2.31
C THR A 45 -0.21 -8.67 -1.96
N PHE A 46 0.36 -7.52 -2.26
CA PHE A 46 1.70 -7.15 -1.85
C PHE A 46 1.85 -7.16 -0.32
N ILE A 47 0.88 -6.60 0.43
CA ILE A 47 0.90 -6.65 1.90
C ILE A 47 0.82 -8.10 2.41
N GLU A 48 -0.01 -8.93 1.80
CA GLU A 48 -0.09 -10.36 2.14
C GLU A 48 1.23 -11.08 1.90
N ASP A 49 1.92 -10.76 0.81
CA ASP A 49 3.20 -11.39 0.47
C ASP A 49 4.34 -10.89 1.36
N ILE A 50 4.36 -9.61 1.76
CA ILE A 50 5.29 -9.14 2.81
C ILE A 50 5.01 -9.90 4.11
N TRP A 51 3.74 -10.09 4.47
CA TRP A 51 3.36 -10.82 5.67
C TRP A 51 3.83 -12.28 5.63
N LYS A 52 3.58 -12.99 4.53
CA LYS A 52 4.10 -14.36 4.30
C LYS A 52 5.62 -14.39 4.36
N PHE A 53 6.31 -13.45 3.71
CA PHE A 53 7.77 -13.34 3.74
C PHE A 53 8.28 -13.16 5.18
N GLY A 54 7.62 -12.33 5.98
CA GLY A 54 7.93 -12.10 7.39
C GLY A 54 7.73 -13.32 8.30
N THR A 55 7.00 -14.35 7.86
CA THR A 55 6.93 -15.62 8.60
C THR A 55 8.24 -16.41 8.54
N ILE A 56 9.07 -16.17 7.51
CA ILE A 56 10.37 -16.81 7.30
C ILE A 56 11.49 -15.84 7.71
N TYR A 57 11.48 -14.63 7.18
CA TYR A 57 12.51 -13.60 7.38
C TYR A 57 11.94 -12.45 8.22
N LYS A 58 11.77 -12.73 9.52
CA LYS A 58 11.04 -11.85 10.43
C LYS A 58 11.57 -10.42 10.47
N THR A 59 12.89 -10.25 10.52
CA THR A 59 13.54 -8.94 10.61
C THR A 59 13.15 -8.04 9.44
N VAL A 60 13.33 -8.53 8.20
CA VAL A 60 13.03 -7.77 6.99
C VAL A 60 11.52 -7.63 6.78
N GLY A 61 10.74 -8.70 7.02
CA GLY A 61 9.28 -8.66 6.90
C GLY A 61 8.61 -7.67 7.85
N ASP A 62 8.99 -7.65 9.13
CA ASP A 62 8.48 -6.70 10.11
C ASP A 62 8.85 -5.26 9.75
N ALA A 63 10.09 -5.04 9.30
CA ALA A 63 10.55 -3.72 8.84
C ALA A 63 9.78 -3.25 7.61
N ALA A 64 9.53 -4.14 6.64
CA ALA A 64 8.77 -3.86 5.45
C ALA A 64 7.29 -3.55 5.77
N LEU A 65 6.61 -4.39 6.57
CA LEU A 65 5.22 -4.14 7.00
C LEU A 65 5.09 -2.81 7.74
N LYS A 66 6.03 -2.51 8.66
CA LYS A 66 6.06 -1.23 9.38
C LYS A 66 6.17 -0.05 8.41
N LYS A 67 6.99 -0.19 7.37
CA LYS A 67 7.14 0.86 6.35
C LYS A 67 5.86 1.03 5.54
N PHE A 68 5.27 -0.06 5.04
CA PHE A 68 4.07 -0.01 4.20
C PHE A 68 2.80 0.36 4.93
N LYS A 69 2.69 0.10 6.24
CA LYS A 69 1.61 0.64 7.08
C LYS A 69 1.48 2.16 6.92
N ASN A 70 2.60 2.88 6.87
CA ASN A 70 2.62 4.34 6.69
C ASN A 70 2.32 4.79 5.26
N HIS A 71 2.19 3.84 4.32
CA HIS A 71 1.76 4.08 2.95
C HIS A 71 0.30 3.65 2.71
N LEU A 72 -0.41 3.14 3.72
CA LEU A 72 -1.82 2.75 3.57
C LEU A 72 -2.80 3.93 3.51
N TRP A 73 -2.37 5.15 3.84
CA TRP A 73 -3.26 6.32 3.90
C TRP A 73 -3.90 6.65 2.54
N TYR A 74 -3.24 6.32 1.41
CA TYR A 74 -3.79 6.55 0.07
C TYR A 74 -4.68 5.40 -0.44
N MET A 75 -4.62 4.22 0.19
CA MET A 75 -5.41 3.03 -0.21
C MET A 75 -6.91 3.21 -0.02
N GLY A 76 -7.32 4.00 0.98
CA GLY A 76 -8.73 4.25 1.26
C GLY A 76 -9.37 5.39 0.44
N TYR A 77 -8.58 6.20 -0.27
CA TYR A 77 -9.06 7.48 -0.83
C TYR A 77 -9.58 7.32 -2.27
N HIS A 78 -8.70 6.98 -3.20
CA HIS A 78 -9.04 6.87 -4.62
C HIS A 78 -8.84 5.45 -5.16
N LEU A 79 -7.92 4.68 -4.58
CA LEU A 79 -7.61 3.32 -5.06
C LEU A 79 -8.75 2.34 -4.81
N SER A 80 -9.44 2.47 -3.67
CA SER A 80 -10.61 1.65 -3.35
C SER A 80 -11.73 1.79 -4.39
N ALA A 81 -11.91 3.00 -4.94
CA ALA A 81 -12.89 3.27 -5.99
C ALA A 81 -12.49 2.64 -7.33
N LEU A 82 -11.20 2.68 -7.67
CA LEU A 82 -10.66 2.02 -8.87
C LEU A 82 -10.83 0.49 -8.81
N GLY A 83 -10.76 -0.10 -7.62
CA GLY A 83 -10.96 -1.52 -7.41
C GLY A 83 -12.32 -2.06 -7.88
N PHE A 84 -13.38 -1.25 -7.92
CA PHE A 84 -14.67 -1.69 -8.48
C PHE A 84 -14.58 -2.08 -9.97
N TYR A 85 -13.64 -1.47 -10.70
CA TYR A 85 -13.40 -1.72 -12.11
C TYR A 85 -12.35 -2.81 -12.37
N ASP A 86 -11.68 -3.33 -11.33
CA ASP A 86 -10.72 -4.43 -11.48
C ASP A 86 -11.47 -5.75 -11.71
N GLU A 87 -11.33 -6.32 -12.90
CA GLU A 87 -11.94 -7.61 -13.28
C GLU A 87 -11.31 -8.79 -12.51
N ARG A 88 -10.14 -8.58 -11.91
CA ARG A 88 -9.44 -9.60 -11.12
C ARG A 88 -10.01 -9.71 -9.71
N ILE A 89 -10.83 -8.76 -9.26
CA ILE A 89 -11.55 -8.81 -7.97
C ILE A 89 -12.87 -9.57 -8.19
N GLY A 90 -13.12 -10.60 -7.38
CA GLY A 90 -14.28 -11.47 -7.56
C GLY A 90 -15.62 -10.78 -7.27
N LEU A 91 -16.71 -11.33 -7.81
CA LEU A 91 -18.06 -10.78 -7.61
C LEU A 91 -18.44 -10.70 -6.13
N GLU A 92 -18.12 -11.71 -5.32
CA GLU A 92 -18.41 -11.70 -3.88
C GLU A 92 -17.67 -10.58 -3.14
N ASP A 93 -16.40 -10.35 -3.48
CA ASP A 93 -15.61 -9.25 -2.91
C ASP A 93 -16.22 -7.90 -3.31
N LYS A 94 -16.63 -7.74 -4.58
CA LYS A 94 -17.32 -6.53 -5.06
C LYS A 94 -18.65 -6.31 -4.32
N ARG A 95 -19.44 -7.37 -4.13
CA ARG A 95 -20.69 -7.33 -3.37
C ARG A 95 -20.43 -6.85 -1.94
N GLU A 96 -19.39 -7.35 -1.28
CA GLU A 96 -19.05 -6.92 0.09
C GLU A 96 -18.53 -5.48 0.16
N MET A 97 -17.71 -5.07 -0.83
CA MET A 97 -17.27 -3.67 -0.97
C MET A 97 -18.46 -2.72 -1.08
N VAL A 98 -19.46 -3.05 -1.92
CA VAL A 98 -20.70 -2.25 -2.08
C VAL A 98 -21.52 -2.24 -0.79
N ARG A 99 -21.71 -3.40 -0.14
CA ARG A 99 -22.45 -3.48 1.14
C ARG A 99 -21.83 -2.56 2.18
N LYS A 100 -20.50 -2.53 2.29
CA LYS A 100 -19.82 -1.64 3.23
C LYS A 100 -19.96 -0.16 2.83
N LEU A 101 -19.81 0.16 1.54
CA LEU A 101 -19.99 1.52 1.02
C LEU A 101 -21.37 2.09 1.39
N MET A 102 -22.43 1.30 1.18
CA MET A 102 -23.81 1.70 1.47
C MET A 102 -24.08 1.84 2.98
N ARG A 103 -23.48 0.99 3.82
CA ARG A 103 -23.59 1.12 5.27
C ARG A 103 -22.92 2.39 5.81
N GLU A 104 -21.79 2.79 5.22
CA GLU A 104 -21.06 3.99 5.65
C GLU A 104 -21.69 5.30 5.18
N ASP A 105 -22.37 5.31 4.04
CA ASP A 105 -23.13 6.48 3.56
C ASP A 105 -24.26 6.86 4.54
N HIS A 106 -24.95 5.85 5.09
CA HIS A 106 -26.01 6.06 6.08
C HIS A 106 -25.52 6.45 7.48
N ASN A 107 -24.26 6.18 7.83
CA ASN A 107 -23.69 6.51 9.13
C ASN A 107 -22.94 7.85 9.08
N GLN A 108 -23.68 8.96 9.16
CA GLN A 108 -23.12 10.32 9.12
C GLN A 108 -22.13 10.67 10.25
N ASN A 109 -21.94 9.83 11.28
CA ASN A 109 -21.23 10.21 12.52
C ASN A 109 -19.91 9.49 12.88
N ASP A 110 -19.35 8.59 12.07
CA ASP A 110 -18.04 7.99 12.44
C ASP A 110 -16.89 8.68 11.70
N ASP A 111 -16.67 9.94 12.07
CA ASP A 111 -15.53 10.71 11.60
C ASP A 111 -14.21 10.13 12.16
N SER A 112 -13.26 9.93 11.25
CA SER A 112 -11.84 10.23 11.43
C SER A 112 -10.87 9.23 12.09
N LYS A 113 -11.27 8.06 12.62
CA LYS A 113 -10.31 7.24 13.40
C LYS A 113 -9.58 6.07 12.74
N ARG A 114 -10.00 5.56 11.57
CA ARG A 114 -9.48 4.24 11.14
C ARG A 114 -8.31 4.20 10.16
N VAL A 115 -7.92 5.30 9.54
CA VAL A 115 -6.69 5.33 8.69
C VAL A 115 -6.00 6.70 8.68
N ARG A 116 -6.26 7.60 9.65
CA ARG A 116 -5.74 8.98 9.51
C ARG A 116 -4.30 9.15 9.95
N ASN A 117 -3.84 8.50 11.01
CA ASN A 117 -2.44 8.53 11.39
C ASN A 117 -2.08 7.15 11.93
N GLY A 118 -1.01 6.52 11.42
CA GLY A 118 -0.53 5.22 11.90
C GLY A 118 -0.03 5.20 13.36
N GLU A 119 -0.44 6.18 14.17
CA GLU A 119 0.10 6.58 15.46
C GLU A 119 -0.61 5.92 16.66
N ASP A 120 -1.82 5.38 16.53
CA ASP A 120 -2.55 4.69 17.62
C ASP A 120 -2.48 3.14 17.56
N LEU A 121 -1.44 2.59 16.96
CA LEU A 121 -1.36 1.16 16.64
C LEU A 121 -0.17 0.50 17.31
N ASP A 122 -0.22 0.52 18.64
CA ASP A 122 0.65 -0.27 19.51
C ASP A 122 -0.04 -1.61 19.80
N LEU A 123 0.49 -2.70 19.20
CA LEU A 123 0.02 -4.12 19.14
C LEU A 123 -1.15 -4.46 18.18
N PRO A 124 -1.24 -5.71 17.66
CA PRO A 124 -0.43 -6.39 16.65
C PRO A 124 -1.03 -6.22 15.23
N LEU A 125 -0.97 -5.00 14.66
CA LEU A 125 -1.47 -4.78 13.29
C LEU A 125 -0.69 -5.57 12.24
N HIS A 126 0.61 -5.83 12.45
CA HIS A 126 1.42 -6.57 11.46
C HIS A 126 0.81 -7.95 11.12
N LYS A 127 0.21 -8.64 12.10
CA LYS A 127 -0.48 -9.92 11.90
C LYS A 127 -1.82 -9.78 11.20
N LYS A 128 -2.51 -8.65 11.38
CA LYS A 128 -3.81 -8.38 10.76
C LYS A 128 -3.69 -7.78 9.35
N LEU A 129 -2.59 -7.10 9.04
CA LEU A 129 -2.32 -6.50 7.73
C LEU A 129 -2.39 -7.54 6.61
N GLY A 130 -1.78 -8.71 6.80
CA GLY A 130 -1.85 -9.83 5.86
C GLY A 130 -3.22 -10.54 5.81
N MET A 131 -4.22 -10.08 6.58
CA MET A 131 -5.58 -10.63 6.60
C MET A 131 -6.63 -9.60 6.16
N LEU A 132 -6.22 -8.43 5.67
CA LEU A 132 -7.14 -7.40 5.19
C LEU A 132 -7.93 -7.92 4.00
N ARG A 133 -9.22 -7.61 3.99
CA ARG A 133 -10.15 -7.90 2.88
C ARG A 133 -10.39 -6.62 2.07
N PHE A 134 -10.98 -6.74 0.88
CA PHE A 134 -11.13 -5.58 -0.01
C PHE A 134 -12.05 -4.51 0.57
N GLU A 135 -13.13 -4.92 1.22
CA GLU A 135 -14.03 -4.03 1.91
C GLU A 135 -13.32 -3.26 3.04
N ASP A 136 -12.27 -3.78 3.66
CA ASP A 136 -11.56 -3.06 4.73
C ASP A 136 -11.01 -1.70 4.28
N PHE A 137 -10.75 -1.55 2.97
CA PHE A 137 -10.29 -0.30 2.35
C PHE A 137 -11.42 0.64 1.95
N ILE A 138 -12.66 0.15 1.86
CA ILE A 138 -13.83 0.96 1.53
C ILE A 138 -14.17 1.87 2.69
N ASN A 139 -14.36 3.16 2.38
CA ASN A 139 -14.83 4.16 3.31
C ASN A 139 -15.51 5.33 2.60
N LYS A 140 -16.03 6.32 3.33
CA LYS A 140 -16.66 7.54 2.76
C LYS A 140 -15.87 8.24 1.65
N SER A 141 -14.54 8.28 1.73
CA SER A 141 -13.72 8.93 0.67
C SER A 141 -13.76 8.17 -0.67
N THR A 142 -14.18 6.91 -0.66
CA THR A 142 -14.47 6.14 -1.88
C THR A 142 -15.61 6.79 -2.68
N LEU A 143 -16.67 7.29 -2.04
CA LEU A 143 -17.75 8.03 -2.73
C LEU A 143 -17.29 9.40 -3.22
N GLU A 144 -16.41 10.07 -2.47
CA GLU A 144 -15.86 11.37 -2.87
C GLU A 144 -15.10 11.28 -4.20
N PHE A 145 -14.41 10.16 -4.47
CA PHE A 145 -13.80 9.93 -5.79
C PHE A 145 -14.82 10.01 -6.92
N PHE A 146 -15.96 9.33 -6.80
CA PHE A 146 -17.00 9.34 -7.83
C PHE A 146 -17.61 10.73 -8.02
N LYS A 147 -17.81 11.49 -6.92
CA LYS A 147 -18.26 12.88 -6.97
C LYS A 147 -17.27 13.79 -7.70
N ILE A 148 -15.98 13.74 -7.34
CA ILE A 148 -14.90 14.53 -7.96
C ILE A 148 -14.80 14.19 -9.45
N MET A 149 -14.85 12.91 -9.78
CA MET A 149 -14.78 12.42 -11.14
C MET A 149 -16.08 12.62 -11.92
N ARG A 150 -17.16 13.13 -11.31
CA ARG A 150 -18.49 13.28 -11.93
C ARG A 150 -18.92 11.98 -12.62
N ILE A 151 -18.90 10.90 -11.85
CA ILE A 151 -19.35 9.57 -12.26
C ILE A 151 -20.66 9.29 -11.53
N GLU A 152 -21.66 8.87 -12.28
CA GLU A 152 -22.93 8.40 -11.72
C GLU A 152 -22.71 7.08 -10.96
N THR A 153 -23.36 6.97 -9.80
CA THR A 153 -23.17 5.86 -8.85
C THR A 153 -24.38 4.92 -8.77
N SER A 154 -25.35 5.11 -9.68
CA SER A 154 -26.58 4.32 -9.82
C SER A 154 -26.30 2.81 -9.90
N PHE A 155 -25.18 2.42 -10.51
CA PHE A 155 -24.79 1.02 -10.64
C PHE A 155 -24.54 0.34 -9.29
N PHE A 156 -24.27 1.05 -8.20
CA PHE A 156 -24.17 0.43 -6.88
C PHE A 156 -25.51 -0.05 -6.31
N GLU A 157 -26.63 0.35 -6.90
CA GLU A 157 -27.98 -0.11 -6.51
C GLU A 157 -28.33 -1.48 -7.12
N CYS A 158 -27.60 -1.90 -8.17
CA CYS A 158 -27.74 -3.21 -8.80
C CYS A 158 -26.59 -4.16 -8.42
N ASP A 159 -26.82 -5.46 -8.58
CA ASP A 159 -25.81 -6.45 -8.26
C ASP A 159 -24.57 -6.31 -9.18
N PRO A 160 -23.33 -6.47 -8.69
CA PRO A 160 -22.12 -6.40 -9.51
C PRO A 160 -22.09 -7.30 -10.74
N GLU A 161 -22.87 -8.39 -10.75
CA GLU A 161 -23.05 -9.26 -11.91
C GLU A 161 -23.72 -8.53 -13.09
N GLN A 162 -24.56 -7.53 -12.82
CA GLN A 162 -25.31 -6.76 -13.82
C GLN A 162 -24.56 -5.50 -14.30
N TRP A 163 -23.41 -5.17 -13.71
CA TRP A 163 -22.68 -3.93 -14.03
C TRP A 163 -22.24 -3.84 -15.49
N ASN A 164 -21.96 -4.96 -16.14
CA ASN A 164 -21.60 -4.98 -17.57
C ASN A 164 -22.76 -4.62 -18.51
N GLU A 165 -23.98 -4.60 -18.00
CA GLU A 165 -25.19 -4.17 -18.74
C GLU A 165 -25.61 -2.74 -18.33
N ASN A 166 -25.04 -2.19 -17.26
CA ASN A 166 -25.36 -0.87 -16.75
C ASN A 166 -24.61 0.22 -17.54
N GLU A 167 -25.35 1.14 -18.15
CA GLU A 167 -24.79 2.20 -19.01
C GLU A 167 -23.83 3.14 -18.25
N ASP A 168 -24.16 3.50 -17.00
CA ASP A 168 -23.34 4.38 -16.17
C ASP A 168 -22.03 3.71 -15.75
N PHE A 169 -22.08 2.42 -15.44
CA PHE A 169 -20.88 1.62 -15.17
C PHE A 169 -19.98 1.54 -16.40
N LEU A 170 -20.54 1.27 -17.59
CA LEU A 170 -19.76 1.18 -18.83
C LEU A 170 -19.10 2.53 -19.18
N LYS A 171 -19.86 3.64 -19.11
CA LYS A 171 -19.33 5.00 -19.35
C LYS A 171 -18.22 5.35 -18.36
N SER A 172 -18.40 5.03 -17.08
CA SER A 172 -17.42 5.33 -16.05
C SER A 172 -16.17 4.46 -16.16
N ARG A 173 -16.31 3.19 -16.53
CA ARG A 173 -15.19 2.29 -16.84
C ARG A 173 -14.34 2.83 -17.97
N ASP A 174 -14.97 3.29 -19.06
CA ASP A 174 -14.25 3.88 -20.18
C ASP A 174 -13.50 5.15 -19.75
N LYS A 175 -14.16 6.03 -18.97
CA LYS A 175 -13.54 7.23 -18.41
C LYS A 175 -12.31 6.92 -17.54
N ILE A 176 -12.41 5.91 -16.68
CA ILE A 176 -11.34 5.50 -15.77
C ILE A 176 -10.19 4.81 -16.51
N ARG A 177 -10.47 4.07 -17.60
CA ARG A 177 -9.44 3.44 -18.43
C ARG A 177 -8.48 4.47 -19.05
N TYR A 178 -8.93 5.70 -19.28
CA TYR A 178 -8.10 6.80 -19.78
C TYR A 178 -7.36 7.57 -18.67
N LEU A 179 -7.58 7.25 -17.39
CA LEU A 179 -6.76 7.81 -16.31
C LEU A 179 -5.35 7.26 -16.41
N GLN A 180 -4.45 8.08 -16.95
CA GLN A 180 -3.03 7.79 -16.98
C GLN A 180 -2.46 7.83 -15.55
N VAL A 181 -2.17 6.66 -14.98
CA VAL A 181 -1.53 6.56 -13.65
C VAL A 181 -0.01 6.61 -13.79
N VAL A 182 0.47 7.65 -14.49
CA VAL A 182 1.90 7.86 -14.79
C VAL A 182 2.68 8.24 -13.51
N ASN A 183 1.97 8.69 -12.47
CA ASN A 183 2.58 9.26 -11.28
C ASN A 183 2.94 8.22 -10.19
N ASP A 184 2.34 7.02 -10.18
CA ASP A 184 2.59 6.04 -9.10
C ASP A 184 4.00 5.47 -9.12
N ALA A 185 4.53 5.16 -10.31
CA ALA A 185 5.91 4.68 -10.44
C ALA A 185 6.92 5.77 -10.05
N ALA A 186 6.63 7.04 -10.39
CA ALA A 186 7.46 8.18 -10.04
C ALA A 186 7.42 8.51 -8.54
N GLU A 187 6.23 8.52 -7.91
CA GLU A 187 6.07 8.75 -6.47
C GLU A 187 6.66 7.60 -5.63
N ARG A 188 6.47 6.33 -6.03
CA ARG A 188 7.10 5.17 -5.37
C ARG A 188 8.62 5.18 -5.52
N ALA A 189 9.15 5.57 -6.69
CA ALA A 189 10.59 5.72 -6.91
C ALA A 189 11.19 6.87 -6.10
N LEU A 190 10.54 8.05 -6.08
CA LEU A 190 10.98 9.20 -5.28
C LEU A 190 10.90 8.92 -3.77
N SER A 191 9.86 8.22 -3.31
CA SER A 191 9.73 7.75 -1.93
C SER A 191 10.89 6.81 -1.55
N SER A 192 11.21 5.85 -2.43
CA SER A 192 12.32 4.91 -2.22
C SER A 192 13.68 5.61 -2.20
N ILE A 193 13.91 6.56 -3.12
CA ILE A 193 15.15 7.36 -3.19
C ILE A 193 15.29 8.29 -1.98
N LYS A 194 14.20 8.94 -1.54
CA LYS A 194 14.20 9.75 -0.31
C LYS A 194 14.52 8.90 0.92
N CYS A 195 14.02 7.65 0.95
CA CYS A 195 14.33 6.70 2.02
C CYS A 195 15.79 6.25 2.03
N ILE A 196 16.45 6.15 0.86
CA ILE A 196 17.89 5.86 0.76
C ILE A 196 18.73 7.07 1.19
N LYS A 197 18.34 8.29 0.80
CA LYS A 197 19.06 9.52 1.18
C LYS A 197 19.00 9.79 2.69
N LEU A 198 17.84 9.63 3.32
CA LEU A 198 17.68 9.84 4.76
C LEU A 198 18.49 8.83 5.58
N LYS A 199 18.52 7.54 5.19
CA LYS A 199 19.39 6.55 5.85
C LYS A 199 20.88 6.82 5.68
N LYS A 200 21.28 7.42 4.54
CA LYS A 200 22.68 7.81 4.30
C LYS A 200 23.07 9.00 5.18
N GLU A 201 22.16 9.95 5.40
CA GLU A 201 22.40 11.11 6.27
C GLU A 201 22.40 10.73 7.77
N GLU A 202 21.51 9.84 8.19
CA GLU A 202 21.45 9.31 9.57
C GLU A 202 22.70 8.46 9.89
N TYR A 203 23.13 7.60 8.96
CA TYR A 203 24.39 6.83 9.10
C TYR A 203 25.64 7.72 9.10
N ILE A 204 25.65 8.80 8.31
CA ILE A 204 26.75 9.77 8.33
C ILE A 204 26.78 10.52 9.66
N GLN A 205 25.63 10.94 10.20
CA GLN A 205 25.55 11.61 11.50
C GLN A 205 25.97 10.67 12.64
N ASP A 206 25.49 9.43 12.69
CA ASP A 206 25.86 8.46 13.73
C ASP A 206 27.34 8.04 13.67
N SER A 207 27.92 7.95 12.46
CA SER A 207 29.36 7.65 12.29
C SER A 207 30.27 8.82 12.67
N VAL A 208 29.81 10.06 12.47
CA VAL A 208 30.55 11.28 12.83
C VAL A 208 30.44 11.54 14.33
N ILE A 209 29.27 11.30 14.94
CA ILE A 209 29.05 11.42 16.37
C ILE A 209 29.86 10.36 17.14
N SER A 210 29.81 9.08 16.74
CA SER A 210 30.59 8.02 17.40
C SER A 210 32.12 8.21 17.32
N LYS A 211 32.64 8.71 16.18
CA LYS A 211 34.06 9.06 16.04
C LYS A 211 34.45 10.28 16.88
N SER A 212 33.55 11.24 17.06
CA SER A 212 33.79 12.44 17.88
C SER A 212 33.83 12.10 19.38
N PHE A 213 32.97 11.20 19.86
CA PHE A 213 32.99 10.74 21.25
C PHE A 213 34.21 9.86 21.58
N SER A 214 34.77 9.12 20.63
CA SER A 214 35.99 8.33 20.84
C SER A 214 37.27 9.17 20.99
N LYS A 215 37.25 10.43 20.54
CA LYS A 215 38.38 11.38 20.68
C LYS A 215 38.33 12.24 21.94
N ILE A 216 37.21 12.23 22.66
CA ILE A 216 37.02 13.03 23.89
C ILE A 216 37.40 12.21 25.15
N ASN A 217 37.56 10.89 25.04
CA ASN A 217 37.89 9.99 26.15
C ASN A 217 39.30 9.34 26.05
N LYS A 218 40.30 10.09 25.55
CA LYS A 218 41.73 9.77 25.69
C LYS A 218 42.48 11.00 26.17
#